data_AF-A0A6L5X3V8-F1
#
_entry.id   AF-A0A6L5X3V8-F1
#
_cell.length_a   1.000
_cell.length_b   1.000
_cell.length_c   1.000
_cell.angle_alpha   90.00
_cell.angle_beta   90.00
_cell.angle_gamma   90.00
#
_symmetry.space_group_name_H-M   'P 1'
#
loop_
_entity.id
_entity.type
_entity.pdbx_description
1 polymer ?
#
loop_
_entity_poly.entity_id
_entity_poly.type
_entity_poly.pdbx_seq_one_letter_code
_entity_poly.pdbx_strand_id
1 'polypeptide(L)'
;MRPINADALEKTLGDWIRDHWTDAFTGDDAGSEFADMIEHEETIDSLPVVHAHWFTLDPNQRTGKAYKFVCSNCERAVFTPRQESINELGYVFCPHCGAKMDEEIDDGCV
;
A
#
# COMPACT_ATOMS: atom_id res chain seq x y z
N MET A 1 5.72 11.25 -4.97
CA MET A 1 6.37 10.89 -3.69
C MET A 1 7.47 9.90 -4.00
N ARG A 2 8.67 10.13 -3.47
CA ARG A 2 9.79 9.16 -3.54
C ARG A 2 9.70 8.28 -2.30
N PRO A 3 9.63 6.94 -2.42
CA PRO A 3 9.69 6.05 -1.27
C PRO A 3 11.12 6.09 -0.71
N ILE A 4 11.22 6.41 0.58
CA ILE A 4 12.48 6.57 1.30
C ILE A 4 12.65 5.38 2.23
N ASN A 5 13.88 4.93 2.46
CA ASN A 5 14.15 3.88 3.43
C ASN A 5 13.96 4.40 4.86
N ALA A 6 12.76 4.17 5.41
CA ALA A 6 12.40 4.66 6.73
C ALA A 6 13.35 4.15 7.83
N ASP A 7 13.76 2.88 7.76
CA ASP A 7 14.65 2.26 8.74
C ASP A 7 16.08 2.85 8.67
N ALA A 8 16.57 3.11 7.46
CA ALA A 8 17.87 3.75 7.26
C ALA A 8 17.84 5.21 7.73
N LEU A 9 16.79 5.95 7.35
CA LEU A 9 16.59 7.34 7.75
C LEU A 9 16.46 7.47 9.27
N GLU A 10 15.69 6.60 9.93
CA GLU A 10 15.55 6.60 11.39
C GLU A 10 16.90 6.45 12.09
N LYS A 11 17.75 5.54 11.59
CA LYS A 11 19.08 5.32 12.14
C LYS A 11 19.98 6.55 11.95
N THR A 12 20.05 7.08 10.73
CA THR A 12 20.87 8.26 10.40
C THR A 12 20.43 9.47 11.22
N LEU A 13 19.12 9.68 11.35
CA LEU A 13 18.52 10.74 12.16
C LEU A 13 18.84 10.58 13.65
N GLY A 14 18.70 9.36 14.18
CA GLY A 14 18.95 9.06 15.58
C GLY A 14 20.42 9.21 15.99
N ASP A 15 21.35 8.87 15.09
CA ASP A 15 22.79 9.09 15.31
C ASP A 15 23.13 10.59 15.22
N TRP A 16 22.57 11.33 14.26
CA TRP A 16 22.76 12.79 14.19
C TRP A 16 22.24 13.53 15.42
N ILE A 17 21.02 13.22 15.89
CA ILE A 17 20.41 13.83 17.09
C ILE A 17 21.26 13.55 18.34
N ARG A 18 21.85 12.36 18.43
CA ARG A 18 22.71 11.99 19.56
C ARG A 18 23.98 12.82 19.59
N ASP A 19 24.59 13.06 18.42
CA ASP A 19 25.84 13.79 18.30
C ASP A 19 25.66 15.31 18.37
N HIS A 20 24.47 15.82 18.00
CA HIS A 20 24.15 17.25 17.92
C HIS A 20 23.02 17.65 18.87
N TRP A 21 22.86 16.97 20.00
CA TRP A 21 21.74 17.15 20.94
C TRP A 21 21.47 18.61 21.32
N THR A 22 22.50 19.44 21.48
CA THR A 22 22.32 20.85 21.82
C THR A 22 21.83 21.67 20.62
N ASP A 23 22.43 21.48 19.45
CA ASP A 23 22.08 22.23 18.24
C ASP A 23 20.72 21.82 17.67
N ALA A 24 20.38 20.53 17.78
CA ALA A 24 19.10 19.95 17.35
C ALA A 24 17.87 20.59 18.02
N PHE A 25 18.03 21.11 19.24
CA PHE A 25 16.92 21.68 20.03
C PHE A 25 17.08 23.15 20.39
N THR A 26 18.23 23.77 20.09
CA THR A 26 18.49 25.18 20.43
C THR A 26 19.02 26.02 19.27
N GLY A 27 19.40 25.41 18.14
CA GLY A 27 19.83 26.11 16.93
C GLY A 27 18.66 26.45 16.01
N ASP A 28 18.67 27.68 15.45
CA ASP A 28 17.69 28.15 14.46
C ASP A 28 17.77 27.38 13.12
N ASP A 29 18.89 26.69 12.86
CA ASP A 29 19.19 26.07 11.57
C ASP A 29 18.87 24.55 11.50
N ALA A 30 18.52 23.92 12.63
CA ALA A 30 18.31 22.46 12.71
C ALA A 30 17.26 21.94 11.71
N GLY A 31 16.22 22.73 11.43
CA GLY A 31 15.19 22.37 10.46
C GLY A 31 15.69 22.28 9.01
N SER A 32 16.72 23.06 8.65
CA SER A 32 17.29 23.02 7.30
C SER A 32 18.16 21.79 7.07
N GLU A 33 18.94 21.39 8.08
CA GLU A 33 19.77 20.18 8.02
C GLU A 33 18.92 18.91 7.93
N PHE A 34 17.78 18.86 8.64
CA PHE A 34 16.85 17.74 8.52
C PHE A 34 16.21 17.64 7.13
N ALA A 35 15.90 18.77 6.49
CA ALA A 35 15.35 18.76 5.14
C ALA A 35 16.38 18.21 4.13
N ASP A 36 17.65 18.62 4.27
CA ASP A 36 18.74 18.12 3.44
C ASP A 36 18.95 16.62 3.63
N MET A 37 18.87 16.09 4.87
CA MET A 37 18.96 14.64 5.12
C MET A 37 17.85 13.87 4.39
N ILE A 38 16.60 14.37 4.43
CA ILE A 38 15.47 13.72 3.76
C ILE A 38 15.63 13.76 2.22
N GLU A 39 16.16 14.84 1.66
CA GLU A 39 16.35 14.96 0.21
C GLU A 39 17.43 14.03 -0.35
N HIS A 40 18.49 13.82 0.45
CA HIS A 40 19.67 13.04 0.07
C HIS A 40 19.63 11.57 0.48
N GLU A 41 18.64 11.15 1.28
CA GLU A 41 18.51 9.76 1.69
C GLU A 41 18.26 8.84 0.48
N GLU A 42 18.76 7.61 0.59
CA GLU A 42 18.57 6.59 -0.44
C GLU A 42 17.08 6.30 -0.66
N THR A 43 16.66 6.42 -1.90
CA THR A 43 15.34 5.97 -2.32
C THR A 43 15.31 4.47 -2.38
N ILE A 44 14.30 3.87 -1.78
CA ILE A 44 14.05 2.45 -2.00
C ILE A 44 13.50 2.31 -3.42
N ASP A 45 13.98 1.29 -4.12
CA ASP A 45 13.33 0.81 -5.34
C ASP A 45 11.98 0.21 -4.94
N SER A 46 10.93 1.03 -4.93
CA SER A 46 9.58 0.53 -4.69
C SER A 46 9.23 -0.41 -5.82
N LEU A 47 8.94 -1.66 -5.48
CA LEU A 47 8.42 -2.61 -6.45
C LEU A 47 7.25 -1.98 -7.23
N PRO A 48 7.16 -2.23 -8.55
CA PRO A 48 6.07 -1.70 -9.35
C PRO A 48 4.72 -2.06 -8.72
N VAL A 49 3.78 -1.12 -8.79
CA VAL A 49 2.41 -1.36 -8.33
C VAL A 49 1.88 -2.57 -9.09
N VAL A 50 1.58 -3.65 -8.37
CA VAL A 50 1.00 -4.85 -8.97
C VAL A 50 -0.48 -4.58 -9.17
N HIS A 51 -0.93 -4.70 -10.41
CA HIS A 51 -2.33 -4.58 -10.78
C HIS A 51 -2.96 -5.98 -10.76
N ALA A 52 -4.24 -6.05 -10.38
CA ALA A 52 -5.01 -7.27 -10.26
C ALA A 52 -6.49 -6.98 -10.47
N HIS A 53 -7.31 -8.03 -10.52
CA HIS A 53 -8.76 -7.94 -10.50
C HIS A 53 -9.34 -8.93 -9.49
N TRP A 54 -10.60 -8.68 -9.13
CA TRP A 54 -11.40 -9.58 -8.32
C TRP A 54 -12.21 -10.50 -9.24
N PHE A 55 -12.09 -11.82 -9.03
CA PHE A 55 -13.02 -12.77 -9.62
C PHE A 55 -13.84 -13.46 -8.53
N THR A 56 -15.06 -13.86 -8.89
CA THR A 56 -16.00 -14.49 -7.96
C THR A 56 -16.01 -15.98 -8.17
N LEU A 57 -15.98 -16.74 -7.07
CA LEU A 57 -16.23 -18.17 -7.10
C LEU A 57 -17.67 -18.40 -6.66
N ASP A 58 -18.43 -19.09 -7.50
CA ASP A 58 -19.80 -19.53 -7.22
C ASP A 58 -20.76 -18.38 -6.84
N PRO A 59 -21.05 -17.43 -7.76
CA PRO A 59 -22.06 -16.41 -7.51
C PRO A 59 -23.41 -17.07 -7.21
N ASN A 60 -24.16 -16.50 -6.27
CA ASN A 60 -25.48 -17.01 -5.91
C ASN A 60 -26.39 -16.96 -7.14
N GLN A 61 -26.82 -18.13 -7.64
CA GLN A 61 -27.61 -18.23 -8.88
C GLN A 61 -28.94 -17.45 -8.84
N ARG A 62 -29.48 -17.16 -7.65
CA ARG A 62 -30.74 -16.42 -7.49
C ARG A 62 -30.54 -14.91 -7.49
N THR A 63 -29.42 -14.42 -6.96
CA THR A 63 -29.17 -12.97 -6.79
C THR A 63 -28.07 -12.44 -7.71
N GLY A 64 -27.30 -13.31 -8.36
CA GLY A 64 -26.09 -12.97 -9.10
C GLY A 64 -24.94 -12.48 -8.22
N LYS A 65 -25.11 -12.44 -6.89
CA LYS A 65 -24.14 -11.85 -5.97
C LYS A 65 -23.22 -12.90 -5.37
N ALA A 66 -21.92 -12.60 -5.34
CA ALA A 66 -20.93 -13.41 -4.64
C ALA A 66 -20.68 -12.86 -3.23
N TYR A 67 -20.39 -13.75 -2.28
CA TYR A 67 -19.93 -13.40 -0.93
C TYR A 67 -18.42 -13.61 -0.76
N LYS A 68 -17.78 -14.18 -1.80
CA LYS A 68 -16.38 -14.57 -1.83
C LYS A 68 -15.75 -14.01 -3.10
N PHE A 69 -14.74 -13.17 -2.91
CA PHE A 69 -13.96 -12.57 -3.99
C PHE A 69 -12.51 -13.03 -3.86
N VAL A 70 -11.90 -13.42 -4.96
CA VAL A 70 -10.53 -13.91 -4.99
C VAL A 70 -9.68 -12.94 -5.79
N CYS A 71 -8.52 -12.59 -5.23
CA CYS A 71 -7.55 -11.75 -5.90
C CYS A 71 -6.79 -12.56 -6.97
N SER A 72 -6.72 -12.04 -8.20
CA SER A 72 -5.96 -12.68 -9.29
C SER A 72 -4.45 -12.78 -9.03
N ASN A 73 -3.88 -11.91 -8.21
CA ASN A 73 -2.44 -11.89 -7.91
C ASN A 73 -2.02 -12.84 -6.77
N CYS A 74 -2.78 -12.89 -5.67
CA CYS A 74 -2.39 -13.69 -4.50
C CYS A 74 -3.30 -14.88 -4.19
N GLU A 75 -4.37 -15.06 -4.97
CA GLU A 75 -5.35 -16.15 -4.85
C GLU A 75 -6.06 -16.25 -3.49
N ARG A 76 -5.86 -15.26 -2.61
CA ARG A 76 -6.53 -15.20 -1.32
C ARG A 76 -7.92 -14.65 -1.48
N ALA A 77 -8.84 -15.27 -0.74
CA ALA A 77 -10.24 -14.91 -0.73
C ALA A 77 -10.55 -13.86 0.33
N VAL A 78 -11.33 -12.85 -0.04
CA VAL A 78 -11.95 -11.89 0.85
C VAL A 78 -13.44 -12.19 0.94
N PHE A 79 -13.96 -12.21 2.16
CA PHE A 79 -15.37 -12.47 2.43
C PHE A 79 -16.10 -11.18 2.72
N THR A 80 -17.22 -10.96 2.05
CA THR A 80 -18.08 -9.80 2.31
C THR A 80 -19.27 -10.21 3.18
N PRO A 81 -19.57 -9.50 4.28
CA PRO A 81 -20.61 -9.90 5.22
C PRO A 81 -22.05 -9.77 4.69
N ARG A 82 -22.29 -9.08 3.56
CA ARG A 82 -23.65 -8.71 3.10
C ARG A 82 -24.02 -9.08 1.66
N GLN A 83 -23.26 -9.96 0.99
CA GLN A 83 -23.41 -10.15 -0.47
C GLN A 83 -23.39 -8.80 -1.21
N GLU A 84 -22.53 -7.89 -0.78
CA GLU A 84 -22.30 -6.63 -1.48
C GLU A 84 -21.25 -6.88 -2.55
N SER A 85 -21.41 -6.24 -3.71
CA SER A 85 -20.38 -6.29 -4.72
C SER A 85 -19.11 -5.61 -4.20
N ILE A 86 -17.95 -6.08 -4.62
CA ILE A 86 -16.67 -5.50 -4.18
C ILE A 86 -16.52 -4.03 -4.61
N ASN A 87 -17.21 -3.66 -5.70
CA ASN A 87 -17.34 -2.30 -6.21
C ASN A 87 -18.17 -1.41 -5.28
N GLU A 88 -19.29 -1.92 -4.72
CA GLU A 88 -20.10 -1.19 -3.73
C GLU A 88 -19.33 -0.93 -2.42
N LEU A 89 -18.41 -1.83 -2.07
CA LEU A 89 -17.56 -1.71 -0.88
C LEU A 89 -16.32 -0.83 -1.09
N GLY A 90 -15.98 -0.49 -2.34
CA GLY A 90 -14.82 0.35 -2.65
C GLY A 90 -13.48 -0.31 -2.34
N TYR A 91 -13.36 -1.64 -2.46
CA TYR A 91 -12.08 -2.34 -2.28
C TYR A 91 -11.16 -2.12 -3.48
N VAL A 92 -10.48 -0.99 -3.50
CA VAL A 92 -9.49 -0.60 -4.53
C VAL A 92 -8.19 -1.40 -4.43
N PHE A 93 -7.94 -2.07 -3.30
CA PHE A 93 -6.71 -2.83 -3.05
C PHE A 93 -6.96 -4.19 -2.40
N CYS A 94 -6.09 -5.16 -2.68
CA CYS A 94 -6.06 -6.43 -1.97
C CYS A 94 -5.51 -6.24 -0.54
N PRO A 95 -6.23 -6.64 0.53
CA PRO A 95 -5.73 -6.55 1.90
C PRO A 95 -4.59 -7.53 2.20
N HIS A 96 -4.31 -8.50 1.31
CA HIS A 96 -3.29 -9.51 1.53
C HIS A 96 -1.98 -9.25 0.81
N CYS A 97 -2.02 -8.67 -0.40
CA CYS A 97 -0.82 -8.44 -1.21
C CYS A 97 -0.63 -6.99 -1.65
N GLY A 98 -1.56 -6.09 -1.32
CA GLY A 98 -1.47 -4.67 -1.72
C GLY A 98 -1.70 -4.41 -3.21
N ALA A 99 -2.03 -5.43 -4.01
CA ALA A 99 -2.31 -5.25 -5.43
C ALA A 99 -3.50 -4.31 -5.64
N LYS A 100 -3.39 -3.43 -6.62
CA LYS A 100 -4.44 -2.48 -7.01
C LYS A 100 -5.45 -3.18 -7.91
N MET A 101 -6.74 -2.99 -7.61
CA MET A 101 -7.86 -3.73 -8.19
C MET A 101 -8.50 -2.92 -9.33
N ASP A 102 -7.71 -2.59 -10.34
CA ASP A 102 -8.09 -1.75 -11.47
C ASP A 102 -7.92 -2.45 -12.83
N GLU A 103 -7.57 -3.74 -12.85
CA GLU A 103 -7.69 -4.53 -14.08
C GLU A 103 -9.16 -4.81 -14.40
N GLU A 104 -9.49 -4.84 -15.69
CA GLU A 104 -10.84 -5.19 -16.14
C GLU A 104 -11.20 -6.60 -15.67
N ILE A 105 -12.40 -6.74 -15.10
CA ILE A 105 -12.96 -8.03 -14.75
C ILE A 105 -13.28 -8.71 -16.08
N ASP A 106 -12.46 -9.67 -16.47
CA ASP A 106 -12.74 -10.52 -17.62
C ASP A 106 -13.90 -11.43 -17.22
N ASP A 107 -15.14 -10.98 -17.48
CA ASP A 107 -16.34 -11.77 -17.37
C ASP A 107 -16.26 -12.87 -18.45
N GLY A 108 -15.49 -13.91 -18.16
CA GLY A 108 -15.27 -15.08 -19.00
C GLY A 108 -16.59 -15.81 -19.26
N CYS A 109 -17.35 -15.31 -20.21
CA CYS A 109 -18.37 -16.03 -20.94
C CYS A 109 -17.70 -16.72 -22.14
N VAL A 110 -17.32 -17.99 -21.97
CA VAL A 110 -17.41 -19.01 -23.04
C VAL A 110 -17.83 -20.34 -22.42
#